data_AF-A0A380EAW6-F1
#
_entry.id   AF-A0A380EAW6-F1
#
_cell.length_a   1.000
_cell.length_b   1.000
_cell.length_c   1.000
_cell.angle_alpha   90.00
_cell.angle_beta   90.00
_cell.angle_gamma   90.00
#
_symmetry.space_group_name_H-M   'P 1'
#
loop_
_entity.id
_entity.type
_entity.pdbx_description
1 polymer ?
#
loop_
_entity_poly.entity_id
_entity_poly.type
_entity_poly.pdbx_seq_one_letter_code
_entity_poly.pdbx_strand_id
1 'polypeptide(L)'
;MKFFVLCAIISMNIFIVISTFTKEVLGFPIEPVYYSTMVGIALITTVFAIYKIIVTQEIPRGLILLIAICLLYLAFIIFHQIRKRN
;
A
#
# COMPACT_ATOMS: atom_id res chain seq x y z
N MET A 1 -2.58 -16.16 6.95
CA MET A 1 -1.73 -15.11 6.34
C MET A 1 -1.18 -15.49 4.95
N LYS A 2 -0.69 -16.72 4.70
CA LYS A 2 -0.16 -17.13 3.38
C LYS A 2 -1.15 -16.95 2.20
N PHE A 3 -2.43 -17.25 2.43
CA PHE A 3 -3.48 -17.11 1.41
C PHE A 3 -3.85 -15.65 1.08
N PHE A 4 -3.65 -14.72 2.01
CA PHE A 4 -4.00 -13.31 1.80
C PHE A 4 -3.05 -12.66 0.79
N VAL A 5 -1.75 -12.98 0.89
CA VAL A 5 -0.73 -12.51 -0.06
C VAL A 5 -0.97 -13.10 -1.45
N LEU A 6 -1.29 -14.41 -1.53
CA LEU A 6 -1.66 -15.05 -2.79
C LEU A 6 -2.89 -14.41 -3.44
N CYS A 7 -3.91 -14.09 -2.64
CA CYS A 7 -5.12 -13.43 -3.14
C CYS A 7 -4.82 -12.02 -3.69
N ALA A 8 -3.95 -11.26 -3.03
CA ALA A 8 -3.50 -9.96 -3.51
C ALA A 8 -2.74 -10.05 -4.84
N ILE A 9 -1.82 -11.02 -4.98
CA ILE A 9 -1.07 -11.24 -6.22
C ILE A 9 -1.99 -11.66 -7.36
N ILE A 10 -2.92 -12.58 -7.10
CA ILE A 10 -3.90 -13.03 -8.09
C ILE A 10 -4.81 -11.87 -8.52
N SER A 11 -5.32 -11.09 -7.57
CA SER A 11 -6.16 -9.91 -7.86
C SER A 11 -5.43 -8.90 -8.74
N MET A 12 -4.14 -8.67 -8.50
CA MET A 12 -3.36 -7.71 -9.28
C MET A 12 -3.11 -8.20 -10.71
N ASN A 13 -2.79 -9.48 -10.89
CA ASN A 13 -2.58 -10.06 -12.23
C ASN A 13 -3.88 -10.13 -13.04
N ILE A 14 -5.00 -10.49 -12.43
CA ILE A 14 -6.31 -10.48 -13.09
C ILE A 14 -6.67 -9.06 -13.54
N PHE A 15 -6.39 -8.05 -12.71
CA PHE A 15 -6.64 -6.66 -13.06
C PHE A 15 -5.83 -6.23 -14.29
N ILE A 16 -4.54 -6.56 -14.36
CA ILE A 16 -3.68 -6.22 -15.52
C ILE A 16 -4.23 -6.84 -16.80
N VAL A 17 -4.65 -8.10 -16.75
CA VAL A 17 -5.21 -8.79 -17.93
C VAL A 17 -6.50 -8.13 -18.40
N ILE A 18 -7.41 -7.77 -17.48
CA ILE A 18 -8.69 -7.13 -17.81
C ILE A 18 -8.49 -5.70 -18.29
N SER A 19 -7.58 -4.93 -17.68
CA SER A 19 -7.30 -3.55 -18.09
C SER A 19 -6.72 -3.51 -19.51
N THR A 20 -5.79 -4.41 -19.82
CA THR A 20 -5.19 -4.52 -21.16
C THR A 20 -6.23 -4.98 -22.19
N PHE A 21 -7.04 -5.98 -21.86
CA PHE A 21 -8.12 -6.45 -22.75
C PHE A 21 -9.12 -5.32 -23.06
N THR A 22 -9.56 -4.56 -22.06
CA THR A 22 -10.55 -3.50 -22.28
C THR A 22 -9.95 -2.33 -23.07
N LYS A 23 -8.67 -2.03 -22.85
CA LYS A 23 -7.97 -0.98 -23.58
C LYS A 23 -7.73 -1.34 -25.04
N GLU A 24 -7.27 -2.56 -25.31
CA GLU A 24 -6.92 -2.99 -26.67
C GLU A 24 -8.12 -3.46 -27.50
N VAL A 25 -9.13 -4.10 -26.87
CA VAL A 25 -10.28 -4.68 -27.59
C VAL A 25 -11.48 -3.73 -27.60
N LEU A 26 -11.75 -3.02 -26.50
CA LEU A 26 -12.93 -2.16 -26.35
C LEU A 26 -12.60 -0.66 -26.47
N GLY A 27 -11.31 -0.30 -26.58
CA GLY A 27 -10.87 1.09 -26.70
C GLY A 27 -11.15 1.96 -25.46
N PHE A 28 -11.55 1.35 -24.34
CA PHE A 28 -11.94 2.06 -23.13
C PHE A 28 -10.88 1.89 -22.04
N PRO A 29 -10.13 2.95 -21.67
CA PRO A 29 -9.13 2.86 -20.62
C PRO A 29 -9.80 2.82 -19.24
N ILE A 30 -9.88 1.63 -18.64
CA ILE A 30 -10.39 1.42 -17.26
C ILE A 30 -9.39 1.87 -16.19
N GLU A 31 -8.10 1.93 -16.54
CA GLU A 31 -6.98 2.29 -15.67
C GLU A 31 -7.26 3.51 -14.76
N PRO A 32 -7.72 4.68 -15.26
CA PRO A 32 -8.01 5.84 -14.42
C PRO A 32 -9.17 5.61 -13.45
N VAL A 33 -10.23 4.91 -13.87
CA VAL A 33 -11.40 4.64 -13.03
C VAL A 33 -11.02 3.71 -11.88
N TYR A 34 -10.29 2.64 -12.20
CA TYR A 34 -9.83 1.70 -11.20
C TYR A 34 -8.86 2.35 -10.20
N TYR A 35 -7.92 3.16 -10.69
CA TYR A 35 -7.00 3.89 -9.83
C TYR A 35 -7.74 4.83 -8.88
N SER A 36 -8.71 5.60 -9.37
CA SER A 36 -9.54 6.48 -8.53
C SER A 36 -10.31 5.68 -7.48
N THR A 37 -10.88 4.52 -7.83
CA THR A 37 -11.57 3.66 -6.84
C THR A 37 -10.61 3.07 -5.80
N MET A 38 -9.39 2.67 -6.19
CA MET A 38 -8.38 2.17 -5.26
C MET A 38 -7.96 3.25 -4.25
N VAL A 39 -7.69 4.46 -4.72
CA VAL A 39 -7.34 5.59 -3.86
C VAL A 39 -8.50 5.91 -2.90
N GLY A 40 -9.75 5.89 -3.39
CA GLY A 40 -10.94 6.09 -2.56
C GLY A 40 -11.06 5.05 -1.44
N ILE A 41 -10.93 3.77 -1.76
CA ILE A 41 -10.98 2.68 -0.77
C ILE A 41 -9.83 2.82 0.24
N ALA A 42 -8.63 3.15 -0.22
CA ALA A 42 -7.45 3.35 0.63
C ALA A 42 -7.66 4.51 1.64
N LEU A 43 -8.24 5.63 1.20
CA LEU A 43 -8.55 6.76 2.07
C LEU A 43 -9.57 6.38 3.14
N ILE A 44 -10.66 5.73 2.76
CA ILE A 44 -11.72 5.31 3.68
C ILE A 44 -11.18 4.31 4.71
N THR A 45 -10.40 3.31 4.27
CA THR A 45 -9.79 2.33 5.18
C THR A 45 -8.76 2.96 6.11
N THR A 46 -7.99 3.95 5.64
CA THR A 46 -7.04 4.70 6.48
C THR A 46 -7.78 5.49 7.56
N VAL A 47 -8.84 6.23 7.20
CA VAL A 47 -9.66 6.98 8.16
C VAL A 47 -10.31 6.04 9.17
N PHE A 48 -10.85 4.92 8.71
CA PHE A 48 -11.44 3.90 9.60
C PHE A 48 -10.40 3.31 10.56
N ALA A 49 -9.18 3.02 10.08
CA ALA A 49 -8.10 2.52 10.90
C ALA A 49 -7.69 3.54 11.98
N ILE A 50 -7.55 4.83 11.62
CA ILE A 50 -7.25 5.91 12.57
C ILE A 50 -8.36 6.02 13.63
N TYR A 51 -9.62 6.02 13.22
CA TYR A 51 -10.76 6.04 14.13
C TYR A 51 -10.71 4.85 15.12
N LYS A 52 -10.46 3.64 14.61
CA LYS A 52 -10.26 2.43 15.42
C LYS A 52 -9.13 2.60 16.42
N ILE A 53 -7.97 3.14 16.02
CA ILE A 53 -6.82 3.35 16.91
C ILE A 53 -7.19 4.33 18.04
N ILE A 54 -7.91 5.41 17.72
CA ILE A 54 -8.33 6.41 18.70
C ILE A 54 -9.32 5.81 19.72
N VAL A 55 -10.34 5.09 19.24
CA VAL A 55 -11.40 4.53 20.10
C VAL A 55 -10.89 3.37 20.95
N THR A 56 -10.09 2.48 20.37
CA THR A 56 -9.62 1.29 21.09
C THR A 56 -8.38 1.54 21.93
N GLN A 57 -7.66 2.67 21.72
CA GLN A 57 -6.31 2.98 22.26
C GLN A 57 -5.22 1.91 22.04
N GLU A 58 -5.58 0.76 21.48
CA GLU A 58 -4.67 -0.29 21.07
C GLU A 58 -4.08 0.08 19.70
N ILE A 59 -2.80 0.45 19.70
CA ILE A 59 -2.07 0.63 18.46
C ILE A 59 -1.81 -0.77 17.88
N PRO A 60 -2.27 -1.08 16.67
CA PRO A 60 -2.02 -2.37 16.06
C PRO A 60 -0.52 -2.59 15.94
N ARG A 61 -0.03 -3.71 16.50
CA ARG A 61 1.42 -4.01 16.60
C ARG A 61 2.14 -3.93 15.26
N GLY A 62 1.44 -4.24 14.16
CA GLY A 62 1.99 -4.11 12.81
C GLY A 62 2.34 -2.67 12.41
N LEU A 63 1.60 -1.68 12.91
CA LEU A 63 1.82 -0.26 12.62
C LEU A 63 3.03 0.28 13.39
N ILE A 64 3.20 -0.16 14.64
CA ILE A 64 4.42 0.11 15.43
C ILE A 64 5.65 -0.47 14.74
N LEU A 65 5.54 -1.71 14.25
CA LEU A 65 6.64 -2.40 13.57
C LEU A 65 7.00 -1.72 12.24
N LEU A 66 6.01 -1.22 11.50
CA LEU A 66 6.22 -0.42 10.29
C LEU A 66 6.97 0.90 10.60
N ILE A 67 6.53 1.63 11.63
CA ILE A 67 7.17 2.88 12.06
C ILE A 67 8.62 2.62 12.49
N ALA A 68 8.88 1.54 13.24
CA ALA A 68 10.22 1.16 13.66
C ALA A 68 11.14 0.84 12.48
N ILE A 69 10.65 0.12 11.46
CA ILE A 69 11.42 -0.17 10.23
C ILE A 69 11.72 1.12 9.47
N CYS A 70 10.75 2.02 9.33
CA CYS A 70 10.96 3.32 8.67
C CYS A 70 12.02 4.16 9.40
N LEU A 71 11.99 4.20 10.74
CA LEU A 71 13.00 4.90 11.54
C LEU A 71 14.39 4.27 11.39
N LEU A 72 14.50 2.94 11.39
CA LEU A 72 15.75 2.23 11.15
C LEU A 72 16.31 2.51 9.76
N TYR A 73 15.46 2.54 8.74
CA TYR A 73 15.87 2.86 7.37
C TYR A 73 16.36 4.32 7.25
N LEU A 74 15.65 5.26 7.87
CA LEU A 74 16.05 6.67 7.90
C LEU A 74 17.39 6.86 8.62
N ALA A 75 17.56 6.18 9.77
CA ALA A 75 18.81 6.19 10.52
C ALA A 75 19.97 5.59 9.70
N PHE A 76 19.73 4.50 8.95
CA PHE A 76 20.71 3.91 8.05
C PHE A 76 21.15 4.89 6.95
N ILE A 77 20.20 5.58 6.31
CA ILE A 77 20.52 6.59 5.28
C ILE A 77 21.37 7.71 5.89
N ILE A 78 20.96 8.26 7.03
CA ILE A 78 21.68 9.35 7.68
C ILE A 78 23.10 8.89 8.06
N PHE A 79 23.23 7.71 8.65
CA PHE A 79 24.53 7.13 9.01
C PHE A 79 25.43 6.89 7.78
N HIS A 80 24.86 6.36 6.69
CA HIS A 80 25.59 6.17 5.44
C HIS A 80 26.05 7.50 4.82
N GLN A 81 25.20 8.54 4.86
CA GLN A 81 25.56 9.88 4.38
C GLN A 81 26.67 10.52 5.22
N ILE A 82 26.63 10.35 6.56
CA ILE A 82 27.67 10.83 7.47
C ILE A 82 29.00 10.11 7.19
N ARG A 83 28.98 8.78 7.03
CA ARG A 83 30.19 7.98 6.73
C ARG A 83 30.83 8.32 5.38
N LYS A 84 30.06 8.78 4.39
CA LYS A 84 30.59 9.17 3.08
C LYS A 84 31.27 10.56 3.07
N ARG A 85 31.05 11.37 4.12
CA ARG A 85 31.52 12.75 4.23
C ARG A 85 32.82 12.90 5.05
N ASN A 86 33.19 11.89 5.82
CA ASN A 86 34.48 11.73 6.50
C ASN A 86 35.42 10.84 5.68
#